data_AF-A0A183JSD3-F1
#
_entry.id   AF-A0A183JSD3-F1
#
_cell.length_a   1.000
_cell.length_b   1.000
_cell.length_c   1.000
_cell.angle_alpha   90.00
_cell.angle_beta   90.00
_cell.angle_gamma   90.00
#
_symmetry.space_group_name_H-M   'P 1'
#
loop_
_entity.id
_entity.type
_entity.pdbx_description
1 polymer ?
#
loop_
_entity_poly.entity_id
_entity_poly.type
_entity_poly.pdbx_seq_one_letter_code
_entity_poly.pdbx_strand_id
1 'polypeptide(L)'
;MKLMRKYGEPERPVEDKEGKTITDIQGQWNRWVEHFEGLLNRPAPLNPPDIKAAHTDLLIDVTPPTMGEIMMAIRQIMCGKAAGPDKTSAEALTSNIEATANMLHVLFRKINKEEQISTDWKEEYLIKIPKKGDLTKCVNYGGIIPLSVPGNIFNRVLLN
;
A
#
# COMPACT_ATOMS: atom_id res chain seq x y z
N MET A 1 -8.45 0.67 8.55
CA MET A 1 -7.25 -0.12 8.20
C MET A 1 -7.47 -1.57 8.62
N LYS A 2 -7.25 -2.55 7.71
CA LYS A 2 -7.33 -3.98 8.07
C LYS A 2 -5.91 -4.53 8.21
N LEU A 3 -5.55 -5.06 9.39
CA LEU A 3 -4.27 -5.73 9.59
C LEU A 3 -4.35 -7.14 9.00
N MET A 4 -3.47 -7.47 8.05
CA MET A 4 -3.48 -8.79 7.42
C MET A 4 -2.67 -9.79 8.27
N ARG A 5 -3.31 -10.89 8.68
CA ARG A 5 -2.63 -12.02 9.33
C ARG A 5 -2.11 -12.97 8.26
N LYS A 6 -0.82 -13.27 8.23
CA LYS A 6 -0.31 -14.38 7.41
C LYS A 6 -0.77 -15.69 8.04
N TYR A 7 -1.47 -16.51 7.27
CA TYR A 7 -1.86 -17.87 7.69
C TYR A 7 -0.61 -18.77 7.69
N GLY A 8 -0.36 -19.50 8.78
CA GLY A 8 0.58 -20.63 8.78
C GLY A 8 1.72 -20.61 9.81
N GLU A 9 1.99 -19.50 10.50
CA GLU A 9 2.97 -19.49 11.62
C GLU A 9 2.31 -19.07 12.94
N PRO A 10 2.65 -19.71 14.07
CA PRO A 10 2.25 -19.20 15.38
C PRO A 10 2.87 -17.81 15.57
N GLU A 11 2.02 -16.81 15.81
CA GLU A 11 2.51 -15.46 16.07
C GLU A 11 3.39 -15.46 17.31
N ARG A 12 4.60 -14.91 17.16
CA ARG A 12 5.51 -14.74 18.29
C ARG A 12 4.84 -13.88 19.35
N PRO A 13 5.02 -14.19 20.64
CA PRO A 13 4.50 -13.35 21.72
C PRO A 13 4.98 -11.90 21.56
N VAL A 14 4.09 -10.96 21.81
CA VAL A 14 4.35 -9.52 21.67
C VAL A 14 4.32 -8.89 23.05
N GLU A 15 5.20 -7.94 23.33
CA GLU A 15 5.17 -7.14 24.55
C GLU A 15 4.21 -5.96 24.44
N ASP A 16 3.47 -5.70 25.52
CA ASP A 16 2.76 -4.44 25.69
C ASP A 16 3.74 -3.25 25.89
N LYS A 17 3.20 -2.07 26.19
CA LYS A 17 4.01 -0.87 26.42
C LYS A 17 4.81 -0.93 27.73
N GLU A 18 4.42 -1.79 28.65
CA GLU A 18 5.03 -1.97 29.98
C GLU A 18 6.07 -3.11 29.98
N GLY A 19 6.26 -3.78 28.84
CA GLY A 19 7.20 -4.87 28.66
C GLY A 19 6.66 -6.23 29.09
N LYS A 20 5.35 -6.36 29.34
CA LYS A 20 4.72 -7.63 29.68
C LYS A 20 4.32 -8.37 28.42
N THR A 21 4.64 -9.67 28.39
CA THR A 21 4.32 -10.55 27.28
C THR A 21 2.81 -10.80 27.15
N ILE A 22 2.28 -10.56 25.94
CA ILE A 22 0.93 -10.86 25.53
C ILE A 22 0.92 -12.19 24.77
N THR A 23 0.22 -13.17 25.30
CA THR A 23 0.17 -14.54 24.76
C THR A 23 -1.14 -14.84 24.05
N ASP A 24 -2.21 -14.10 24.33
CA ASP A 24 -3.50 -14.29 23.70
C ASP A 24 -3.59 -13.57 22.34
N ILE A 25 -4.34 -14.17 21.42
CA ILE A 25 -4.43 -13.71 20.03
C ILE A 25 -5.08 -12.33 19.95
N GLN A 26 -6.10 -12.07 20.76
CA GLN A 26 -6.85 -10.81 20.68
C GLN A 26 -6.02 -9.65 21.22
N GLY A 27 -5.32 -9.85 22.34
CA GLY A 27 -4.39 -8.90 22.94
C GLY A 27 -3.25 -8.56 21.98
N GLN A 28 -2.65 -9.56 21.33
CA GLN A 28 -1.63 -9.31 20.31
C GLN A 28 -2.20 -8.49 19.15
N TRP A 29 -3.40 -8.81 18.68
CA TRP A 29 -4.04 -8.06 17.59
C TRP A 29 -4.31 -6.60 17.97
N ASN A 30 -4.88 -6.36 19.16
CA ASN A 30 -5.11 -5.02 19.69
C ASN A 30 -3.81 -4.23 19.83
N ARG A 31 -2.75 -4.89 20.31
CA ARG A 31 -1.41 -4.28 20.46
C ARG A 31 -0.81 -3.86 19.12
N TRP A 32 -1.03 -4.64 18.06
CA TRP A 32 -0.63 -4.28 16.69
C TRP A 32 -1.44 -3.11 16.14
N VAL A 33 -2.77 -3.13 16.31
CA VAL A 33 -3.65 -2.04 15.89
C VAL A 33 -3.22 -0.73 16.55
N GLU A 34 -3.07 -0.73 17.88
CA GLU A 34 -2.64 0.43 18.65
C GLU A 34 -1.27 0.96 18.18
N HIS A 35 -0.31 0.07 17.91
CA HIS A 35 1.02 0.47 17.43
C HIS A 35 0.95 1.23 16.11
N PHE A 36 0.23 0.68 15.13
CA PHE A 36 0.17 1.26 13.79
C PHE A 36 -0.76 2.46 13.70
N GLU A 37 -1.84 2.50 14.47
CA GLU A 37 -2.68 3.71 14.60
C GLU A 37 -1.88 4.88 15.15
N GLY A 38 -1.05 4.65 16.19
CA GLY A 38 -0.19 5.70 16.74
C GLY A 38 0.90 6.17 15.77
N LEU A 39 1.38 5.28 14.89
CA LEU A 39 2.35 5.64 13.85
C LEU A 39 1.73 6.46 12.71
N LEU A 40 0.54 6.05 12.24
CA LEU A 40 -0.11 6.65 11.08
C LEU A 40 -0.87 7.94 11.41
N ASN A 41 -1.39 8.07 12.64
CA ASN A 41 -2.21 9.21 13.05
C ASN A 41 -1.49 10.14 14.03
N ARG A 42 -0.18 10.32 13.85
CA ARG A 42 0.61 11.22 14.70
C ARG A 42 0.10 12.66 14.55
N PRO A 43 -0.16 13.39 15.65
CA PRO A 43 -0.51 14.81 15.56
C PRO A 43 0.62 15.61 14.93
N ALA A 44 0.25 16.72 14.27
CA ALA A 44 1.22 17.64 13.71
C ALA A 44 2.21 18.10 14.81
N PRO A 45 3.52 18.15 14.53
CA PRO A 45 4.48 18.63 15.50
C PRO A 45 4.19 20.10 15.85
N LEU A 46 4.34 20.45 17.13
CA LEU A 46 4.13 21.81 17.65
C LEU A 46 4.96 22.87 16.91
N ASN A 47 6.15 22.48 16.47
CA ASN A 47 7.00 23.30 15.62
C ASN A 47 6.97 22.71 14.21
N PRO A 48 6.42 23.43 13.21
CA PRO A 48 6.48 22.96 11.84
C PRO A 48 7.95 22.87 11.42
N PRO A 49 8.35 21.79 10.73
CA PRO A 49 9.68 21.71 10.15
C PRO A 49 9.89 22.87 9.18
N ASP A 50 11.08 23.47 9.21
CA ASP A 50 11.51 24.50 8.25
C ASP A 50 11.81 23.83 6.90
N ILE A 51 10.74 23.52 6.16
CA ILE A 51 10.80 22.91 4.82
C ILE A 51 10.83 24.05 3.81
N LYS A 52 11.96 24.20 3.12
CA LYS A 52 12.05 25.10 1.96
C LYS A 52 11.08 24.60 0.89
N ALA A 53 10.24 25.49 0.37
CA ALA A 53 9.30 25.17 -0.70
C ALA A 53 10.04 24.53 -1.88
N ALA A 54 9.50 23.42 -2.39
CA ALA A 54 10.00 22.81 -3.62
C ALA A 54 9.90 23.84 -4.76
N HIS A 55 10.94 23.95 -5.58
CA HIS A 55 11.01 24.93 -6.67
C HIS A 55 10.13 24.55 -7.88
N THR A 56 9.43 23.43 -7.82
CA THR A 56 8.67 22.89 -8.95
C THR A 56 7.45 22.16 -8.41
N ASP A 57 6.27 22.70 -8.68
CA ASP A 57 5.04 21.93 -8.56
C ASP A 57 5.04 20.87 -9.65
N LEU A 58 5.01 19.59 -9.26
CA LEU A 58 4.79 18.50 -10.21
C LEU A 58 3.36 18.68 -10.73
N LEU A 59 3.23 19.15 -11.98
CA LEU A 59 1.95 19.18 -12.67
C LEU A 59 1.51 17.74 -12.90
N ILE A 60 0.63 17.24 -12.03
CA ILE A 60 -0.08 15.99 -12.29
C ILE A 60 -1.06 16.29 -13.41
N ASP A 61 -0.85 15.67 -14.58
CA ASP A 61 -1.78 15.82 -15.69
C ASP A 61 -3.12 15.15 -15.32
N VAL A 62 -4.19 15.93 -15.41
CA VAL A 62 -5.57 15.49 -15.15
C VAL A 62 -6.27 15.01 -16.42
N THR A 63 -5.54 14.93 -17.54
CA THR A 63 -6.07 14.35 -18.77
C THR A 63 -6.28 12.84 -18.62
N PRO A 64 -7.31 12.27 -19.27
CA PRO A 64 -7.50 10.83 -19.26
C PRO A 64 -6.28 10.12 -19.87
N PRO A 65 -5.77 9.06 -19.23
CA PRO A 65 -4.55 8.43 -19.69
C PRO A 65 -4.73 7.73 -21.02
N THR A 66 -3.74 7.86 -21.88
CA THR A 66 -3.69 7.28 -23.21
C THR A 66 -3.36 5.80 -23.16
N MET A 67 -3.72 5.07 -24.22
CA MET A 67 -3.37 3.65 -24.34
C MET A 67 -1.85 3.42 -24.29
N GLY A 68 -1.06 4.33 -24.88
CA GLY A 68 0.40 4.25 -24.88
C GLY A 68 1.00 4.34 -23.48
N GLU A 69 0.54 5.28 -22.67
CA GLU A 69 0.99 5.45 -21.27
C GLU A 69 0.67 4.22 -20.42
N ILE A 70 -0.53 3.67 -20.58
CA ILE A 70 -0.97 2.46 -19.86
C ILE A 70 -0.09 1.26 -20.25
N MET A 71 0.15 1.06 -21.55
CA MET A 71 1.02 -0.02 -22.03
C MET A 71 2.46 0.13 -21.51
N MET A 72 2.99 1.37 -21.49
CA MET A 72 4.31 1.64 -20.92
C MET A 72 4.35 1.34 -19.42
N ALA A 73 3.34 1.76 -18.66
CA ALA A 73 3.24 1.49 -17.23
C ALA A 73 3.14 -0.01 -16.92
N ILE A 74 2.39 -0.78 -17.72
CA ILE A 74 2.34 -2.26 -17.61
C ILE A 74 3.72 -2.87 -17.84
N ARG A 75 4.47 -2.43 -18.85
CA ARG A 75 5.83 -2.94 -19.15
C ARG A 75 6.83 -2.65 -18.02
N GLN A 76 6.64 -1.56 -17.29
CA GLN A 76 7.49 -1.17 -16.17
C GLN A 76 7.14 -1.90 -14.85
N ILE A 77 6.06 -2.68 -14.82
CA ILE A 77 5.73 -3.48 -13.65
C ILE A 77 6.73 -4.63 -13.52
N MET A 78 7.38 -4.73 -12.37
CA MET A 78 8.25 -5.85 -12.06
C MET A 78 7.43 -7.09 -11.73
N CYS A 79 7.66 -8.17 -12.48
CA CYS A 79 7.20 -9.51 -12.14
C CYS A 79 8.01 -10.08 -10.95
N GLY A 80 7.43 -11.02 -10.20
CA GLY A 80 8.04 -11.63 -9.01
C GLY A 80 7.74 -10.93 -7.69
N LYS A 81 6.88 -9.90 -7.69
CA LYS A 81 6.35 -9.28 -6.46
C LYS A 81 5.16 -10.08 -5.94
N ALA A 82 4.94 -10.03 -4.62
CA ALA A 82 3.75 -10.61 -4.02
C ALA A 82 2.49 -9.98 -4.64
N ALA A 83 1.48 -10.80 -4.92
CA ALA A 83 0.19 -10.33 -5.40
C ALA A 83 -0.41 -9.31 -4.42
N GLY A 84 -1.07 -8.30 -4.98
CA GLY A 84 -1.76 -7.29 -4.19
C GLY A 84 -2.92 -7.89 -3.38
N PRO A 85 -3.61 -7.06 -2.58
CA PRO A 85 -4.79 -7.50 -1.83
C PRO A 85 -5.91 -8.11 -2.68
N ASP A 86 -5.97 -7.71 -3.95
CA ASP A 86 -6.86 -8.20 -5.00
C ASP A 86 -6.48 -9.59 -5.53
N LYS A 87 -5.41 -10.20 -5.01
CA LYS A 87 -4.85 -11.50 -5.43
C LYS A 87 -4.45 -11.54 -6.91
N THR A 88 -4.37 -10.39 -7.57
CA THR A 88 -3.98 -10.30 -8.97
C THR A 88 -2.46 -10.24 -9.03
N SER A 89 -1.85 -11.13 -9.81
CA SER A 89 -0.40 -11.18 -9.96
C SER A 89 0.05 -10.25 -11.11
N ALA A 90 1.26 -9.71 -10.98
CA ALA A 90 1.86 -8.90 -12.04
C ALA A 90 2.04 -9.72 -13.34
N GLU A 91 2.34 -11.01 -13.20
CA GLU A 91 2.52 -11.96 -14.30
C GLU A 91 1.24 -12.15 -15.11
N ALA A 92 0.09 -12.26 -14.44
CA ALA A 92 -1.20 -12.37 -15.12
C ALA A 92 -1.48 -11.13 -15.98
N LEU A 93 -1.24 -9.94 -15.43
CA LEU A 93 -1.50 -8.67 -16.12
C LEU A 93 -0.49 -8.36 -17.23
N THR A 94 0.75 -8.85 -17.11
CA THR A 94 1.80 -8.66 -18.12
C THR A 94 1.79 -9.73 -19.21
N SER A 95 1.06 -10.84 -19.03
CA SER A 95 0.96 -11.93 -20.01
C SER A 95 0.30 -11.52 -21.34
N ASN A 96 -0.67 -10.60 -21.29
CA ASN A 96 -1.31 -10.02 -22.46
C ASN A 96 -1.48 -8.50 -22.27
N ILE A 97 -0.42 -7.76 -22.59
CA ILE A 97 -0.35 -6.30 -22.36
C ILE A 97 -1.48 -5.56 -23.08
N GLU A 98 -1.83 -5.95 -24.30
CA GLU A 98 -2.85 -5.26 -25.09
C GLU A 98 -4.26 -5.46 -24.51
N ALA A 99 -4.61 -6.71 -24.17
CA ALA A 99 -5.90 -6.99 -23.53
C ALA A 99 -6.00 -6.31 -22.15
N THR A 100 -4.93 -6.38 -21.35
CA THR A 100 -4.86 -5.70 -20.05
C THR A 100 -4.97 -4.19 -20.19
N ALA A 101 -4.26 -3.59 -21.14
CA ALA A 101 -4.30 -2.14 -21.37
C ALA A 101 -5.70 -1.67 -21.78
N ASN A 102 -6.38 -2.43 -22.64
CA ASN A 102 -7.77 -2.15 -23.01
C ASN A 102 -8.71 -2.19 -21.79
N MET A 103 -8.57 -3.20 -20.93
CA MET A 103 -9.39 -3.32 -19.72
C MET A 103 -9.12 -2.18 -18.73
N LEU A 104 -7.83 -1.85 -18.50
CA LEU A 104 -7.43 -0.76 -17.60
C LEU A 104 -7.81 0.61 -18.14
N HIS A 105 -7.74 0.84 -19.46
CA HIS A 105 -8.13 2.10 -20.07
C HIS A 105 -9.61 2.42 -19.82
N VAL A 106 -10.50 1.42 -19.91
CA VAL A 106 -11.93 1.59 -19.55
C VAL A 106 -12.08 1.98 -18.08
N LEU A 107 -11.35 1.31 -17.19
CA LEU A 107 -11.40 1.59 -15.75
C LEU A 107 -10.85 2.98 -15.43
N PHE A 108 -9.69 3.36 -15.97
CA PHE A 108 -9.04 4.63 -15.69
C PHE A 108 -9.85 5.80 -16.25
N ARG A 109 -10.47 5.66 -17.43
CA ARG A 109 -11.42 6.68 -17.93
C ARG A 109 -12.62 6.86 -17.02
N LYS A 110 -13.13 5.78 -16.42
CA LYS A 110 -14.22 5.86 -15.45
C LYS A 110 -13.77 6.61 -14.20
N ILE A 111 -12.60 6.26 -13.65
CA ILE A 111 -12.01 6.96 -12.50
C ILE A 111 -11.81 8.45 -12.79
N ASN A 112 -11.27 8.78 -13.97
CA ASN A 112 -11.04 10.18 -14.37
C ASN A 112 -12.35 10.97 -14.54
N LYS A 113 -13.43 10.32 -14.99
CA LYS A 113 -14.74 10.98 -15.18
C LYS A 113 -15.50 11.14 -13.87
N GLU A 114 -15.44 10.15 -13.00
CA GLU A 114 -16.19 10.12 -11.75
C GLU A 114 -15.42 10.73 -10.58
N GLU A 115 -14.11 10.98 -10.75
CA GLU A 115 -13.17 11.38 -9.69
C GLU A 115 -13.21 10.45 -8.47
N GLN A 116 -13.59 9.19 -8.69
CA GLN A 116 -13.74 8.18 -7.65
C GLN A 116 -12.92 6.95 -8.00
N ILE A 117 -12.02 6.61 -7.08
CA ILE A 117 -11.33 5.33 -7.07
C ILE A 117 -12.28 4.27 -6.48
N SER A 118 -12.27 3.06 -7.05
CA SER A 118 -13.04 1.92 -6.55
C SER A 118 -12.81 1.72 -5.05
N THR A 119 -13.87 1.40 -4.30
CA THR A 119 -13.79 1.09 -2.86
C THR A 119 -12.85 -0.07 -2.57
N ASP A 120 -12.70 -0.99 -3.51
CA ASP A 120 -11.80 -2.15 -3.37
C ASP A 120 -10.33 -1.72 -3.33
N TRP A 121 -9.97 -0.58 -3.91
CA TRP A 121 -8.62 0.00 -3.81
C TRP A 121 -8.45 0.86 -2.55
N LYS A 122 -9.56 1.27 -1.92
CA LYS A 122 -9.55 1.97 -0.62
C LYS A 122 -9.41 1.00 0.55
N GLU A 123 -9.61 -0.30 0.33
CA GLU A 123 -9.32 -1.33 1.34
C GLU A 123 -7.81 -1.59 1.45
N GLU A 124 -7.18 -0.83 2.33
CA GLU A 124 -5.76 -0.96 2.63
C GLU A 124 -5.51 -2.10 3.62
N TYR A 125 -4.67 -3.04 3.19
CA TYR A 125 -4.17 -4.11 4.05
C TYR A 125 -2.79 -3.76 4.57
N LEU A 126 -2.64 -3.73 5.88
CA LEU A 126 -1.35 -3.50 6.49
C LEU A 126 -0.61 -4.83 6.67
N ILE A 127 0.57 -4.94 6.06
CA ILE A 127 1.51 -6.04 6.25
C ILE A 127 2.59 -5.61 7.22
N LYS A 128 2.75 -6.36 8.30
CA LYS A 128 3.83 -6.21 9.28
C LYS A 128 5.14 -6.81 8.75
N ILE A 129 6.21 -6.04 8.80
CA ILE A 129 7.55 -6.44 8.36
C ILE A 129 8.52 -6.30 9.55
N PRO A 130 9.20 -7.39 9.96
CA PRO A 130 10.19 -7.32 11.02
C PRO A 130 11.39 -6.50 10.57
N LYS A 131 11.86 -5.62 11.45
CA LYS A 131 13.13 -4.90 11.34
C LYS A 131 14.17 -5.56 12.26
N LYS A 132 15.42 -5.11 12.16
CA LYS A 132 16.48 -5.55 13.05
C LYS A 132 16.15 -5.16 14.49
N GLY A 133 16.26 -6.12 15.42
CA GLY A 133 16.03 -5.89 16.85
C GLY A 133 15.29 -7.05 17.52
N ASP A 134 14.79 -6.79 18.72
CA ASP A 134 13.96 -7.71 19.48
C ASP A 134 12.55 -7.80 18.89
N LEU A 135 12.18 -9.00 18.43
CA LEU A 135 10.93 -9.23 17.72
C LEU A 135 9.72 -9.40 18.64
N THR A 136 9.90 -9.40 19.96
CA THR A 136 8.77 -9.27 20.90
C THR A 136 8.22 -7.84 20.91
N LYS A 137 9.02 -6.84 20.49
CA LYS A 137 8.66 -5.43 20.59
C LYS A 137 8.10 -4.89 19.28
N CYS A 138 6.89 -4.36 19.30
CA CYS A 138 6.24 -3.78 18.11
C CYS A 138 7.08 -2.69 17.43
N VAL A 139 7.87 -1.92 18.19
CA VAL A 139 8.72 -0.85 17.64
C VAL A 139 9.74 -1.35 16.61
N ASN A 140 10.11 -2.63 16.68
CA ASN A 140 11.01 -3.28 15.74
C ASN A 140 10.26 -3.85 14.52
N TYR A 141 9.05 -3.35 14.24
CA TYR A 141 8.30 -3.67 13.03
C TYR A 141 8.05 -2.41 12.20
N GLY A 142 8.00 -2.60 10.88
CA GLY A 142 7.47 -1.64 9.93
C GLY A 142 6.13 -2.12 9.40
N GLY A 143 5.29 -1.18 9.00
CA GLY A 143 4.07 -1.46 8.26
C GLY A 143 4.29 -1.13 6.79
N ILE A 144 3.89 -2.03 5.89
CA ILE A 144 3.75 -1.72 4.46
C ILE A 144 2.29 -1.93 4.08
N ILE A 145 1.75 -0.97 3.34
CA ILE A 145 0.44 -1.06 2.71
C ILE A 145 0.69 -1.27 1.21
N PRO A 146 0.72 -2.52 0.71
CA PRO A 146 0.90 -2.76 -0.71
C PRO A 146 -0.35 -2.34 -1.48
N LEU A 147 -0.15 -1.56 -2.52
CA LEU A 147 -1.19 -1.25 -3.50
C LEU A 147 -1.52 -2.49 -4.36
N SER A 148 -2.75 -2.54 -4.86
CA SER A 148 -3.14 -3.47 -5.91
C SER A 148 -2.28 -3.27 -7.16
N VAL A 149 -2.15 -4.29 -8.00
CA VAL A 149 -1.36 -4.15 -9.25
C VAL A 149 -1.98 -3.10 -10.17
N PRO A 150 -3.31 -3.06 -10.41
CA PRO A 150 -3.95 -1.97 -11.15
C PRO A 150 -3.73 -0.58 -10.54
N GLY A 151 -3.75 -0.44 -9.21
CA GLY A 151 -3.47 0.82 -8.52
C GLY A 151 -2.02 1.28 -8.70
N ASN A 152 -1.06 0.35 -8.70
CA ASN A 152 0.33 0.65 -9.04
C ASN A 152 0.50 1.12 -10.49
N ILE A 153 -0.22 0.50 -11.45
CA ILE A 153 -0.21 0.94 -12.85
C ILE A 153 -0.76 2.36 -12.94
N PHE A 154 -1.90 2.62 -12.28
CA PHE A 154 -2.53 3.94 -12.27
C PHE A 154 -1.59 5.01 -11.70
N ASN A 155 -0.92 4.74 -10.56
CA ASN A 155 0.06 5.67 -10.00
C ASN A 155 1.25 5.92 -10.93
N ARG A 156 1.73 4.90 -11.65
CA ARG A 156 2.80 5.10 -12.65
C ARG A 156 2.36 5.98 -13.80
N VAL A 157 1.12 5.82 -14.24
CA VAL A 157 0.53 6.64 -15.31
C VAL A 157 0.40 8.10 -14.86
N LEU A 158 0.00 8.36 -13.61
CA LEU A 158 -0.11 9.72 -13.07
C LEU A 158 1.22 10.42 -12.79
N LEU A 159 2.30 9.67 -12.61
CA LEU A 159 3.62 10.17 -12.20
C LEU A 159 4.66 10.19 -13.34
N ASN A 160 4.29 9.71 -14.53
CA ASN A 160 5.10 9.77 -15.73
C ASN A 160 4.79 11.06 -16.51
#